data_AF-A0A1E5G5Q5-F1
#
_entry.id   AF-A0A1E5G5Q5-F1
#
_cell.length_a   1.000
_cell.length_b   1.000
_cell.length_c   1.000
_cell.angle_alpha   90.00
_cell.angle_beta   90.00
_cell.angle_gamma   90.00
#
_symmetry.space_group_name_H-M   'P 1'
#
loop_
_entity.id
_entity.type
_entity.pdbx_description
1 polymer ?
#
loop_
_entity_poly.entity_id
_entity_poly.type
_entity_poly.pdbx_seq_one_letter_code
_entity_poly.pdbx_strand_id
1 'polypeptide(L)'
;MPDIYIQLKNKVLIEKDKQSIYVQDVARIAAPNPCIVSKIKVYTLTNDDKDIIVISAIDIVKKIQNALPDHTVNIVGADNIVVEKIRQQKNVSVILVAIAWILLYFGAGLTIMYFHEDTSMKEVHQRLHYLLTGEESDTPYWIQIPYSLGIGIGMMVFFNNVFKKKINEEPSPLEVEMFLYDDNINKYLVKKPKLNKKDDA
;
A
#
# COMPACT_ATOMS: atom_id res chain seq x y z
N MET A 1 -38.08 -8.72 -14.84
CA MET A 1 -37.92 -8.22 -13.46
C MET A 1 -36.63 -7.43 -13.44
N PRO A 2 -36.56 -6.24 -12.83
CA PRO A 2 -35.32 -5.48 -12.84
C PRO A 2 -34.28 -6.14 -11.94
N ASP A 3 -33.24 -6.67 -12.56
CA ASP A 3 -32.12 -7.28 -11.85
C ASP A 3 -31.25 -6.19 -11.21
N ILE A 4 -30.98 -6.33 -9.91
CA ILE A 4 -30.06 -5.49 -9.16
C ILE A 4 -28.71 -6.19 -9.13
N TYR A 5 -27.70 -5.58 -9.73
CA TYR A 5 -26.32 -6.05 -9.69
C TYR A 5 -25.52 -5.28 -8.65
N ILE A 6 -24.84 -6.02 -7.78
CA ILE A 6 -24.04 -5.44 -6.70
C ILE A 6 -22.63 -5.98 -6.81
N GLN A 7 -21.68 -5.10 -7.07
CA GLN A 7 -20.26 -5.42 -7.04
C GLN A 7 -19.66 -5.04 -5.69
N LEU A 8 -19.32 -6.03 -4.86
CA LEU A 8 -18.73 -5.79 -3.56
C LEU A 8 -17.26 -5.37 -3.67
N LYS A 9 -16.84 -4.42 -2.83
CA LYS A 9 -15.43 -4.03 -2.68
C LYS A 9 -14.74 -5.05 -1.76
N ASN A 10 -13.43 -5.25 -1.93
CA ASN A 10 -12.66 -6.13 -1.04
C ASN A 10 -12.46 -5.51 0.36
N LYS A 11 -12.21 -4.20 0.39
CA LYS A 11 -11.92 -3.45 1.61
C LYS A 11 -12.50 -2.04 1.54
N VAL A 12 -13.03 -1.56 2.66
CA VAL A 12 -13.50 -0.17 2.82
C VAL A 12 -12.97 0.41 4.12
N LEU A 13 -12.41 1.61 4.01
CA LEU A 13 -11.97 2.42 5.12
C LEU A 13 -13.12 3.34 5.54
N ILE A 14 -13.46 3.34 6.83
CA ILE A 14 -14.55 4.16 7.37
C ILE A 14 -14.02 5.12 8.42
N GLU A 15 -14.44 6.38 8.33
CA GLU A 15 -14.14 7.41 9.34
C GLU A 15 -14.72 7.03 10.70
N LYS A 16 -13.99 7.36 11.77
CA LYS A 16 -14.36 6.98 13.15
C LYS A 16 -15.74 7.48 13.57
N ASP A 17 -16.18 8.62 13.05
CA ASP A 17 -17.44 9.28 13.44
C ASP A 17 -18.67 8.73 12.68
N LYS A 18 -18.46 7.89 11.66
CA LYS A 18 -19.54 7.32 10.88
C LYS A 18 -20.16 6.14 11.64
N GLN A 19 -21.41 6.32 12.08
CA GLN A 19 -22.14 5.32 12.88
C GLN A 19 -22.91 4.28 12.04
N SER A 20 -23.08 4.51 10.74
CA SER A 20 -23.90 3.64 9.88
C SER A 20 -23.22 3.41 8.54
N ILE A 21 -23.18 2.15 8.12
CA ILE A 21 -22.65 1.70 6.84
C ILE A 21 -23.82 1.42 5.91
N TYR A 22 -23.79 2.02 4.72
CA TYR A 22 -24.80 1.85 3.68
C TYR A 22 -24.26 1.03 2.51
N VAL A 23 -25.15 0.52 1.64
CA VAL A 23 -24.76 -0.29 0.48
C VAL A 23 -23.79 0.47 -0.44
N GLN A 24 -23.99 1.77 -0.64
CA GLN A 24 -23.09 2.61 -1.43
C GLN A 24 -21.64 2.68 -0.91
N ASP A 25 -21.46 2.48 0.39
CA ASP A 25 -20.14 2.53 1.01
C ASP A 25 -19.35 1.26 0.67
N VAL A 26 -20.05 0.12 0.68
CA VAL A 26 -19.48 -1.24 0.57
C VAL A 26 -19.49 -1.81 -0.85
N ALA A 27 -20.32 -1.27 -1.75
CA ALA A 27 -20.55 -1.84 -3.05
C ALA A 27 -20.74 -0.81 -4.16
N ARG A 28 -20.45 -1.19 -5.40
CA ARG A 28 -20.94 -0.51 -6.60
C ARG A 28 -22.28 -1.13 -7.00
N ILE A 29 -23.23 -0.28 -7.36
CA ILE A 29 -24.62 -0.66 -7.61
C ILE A 29 -24.95 -0.40 -9.07
N ALA A 30 -25.46 -1.41 -9.76
CA ALA A 30 -26.08 -1.28 -11.08
C ALA A 30 -27.53 -1.79 -10.97
N ALA A 31 -28.47 -0.86 -10.93
CA ALA A 31 -29.89 -1.12 -10.75
C ALA A 31 -30.70 -0.02 -11.48
N PRO A 32 -31.99 -0.25 -11.81
CA PRO A 32 -32.82 0.80 -12.39
C PRO A 32 -33.03 1.99 -11.46
N ASN A 33 -33.11 1.76 -10.14
CA ASN A 33 -33.26 2.79 -9.11
C ASN A 33 -32.10 2.73 -8.09
N PRO A 34 -30.89 3.15 -8.47
CA PRO A 34 -29.70 3.01 -7.62
C PRO A 34 -29.79 3.86 -6.33
N CYS A 35 -30.55 4.96 -6.35
CA CYS A 35 -30.72 5.87 -5.22
C CYS A 35 -31.47 5.25 -4.02
N ILE A 36 -32.33 4.25 -4.27
CA ILE A 36 -33.08 3.56 -3.21
C ILE A 36 -32.17 2.52 -2.58
N VAL A 37 -31.51 1.72 -3.42
CA VAL A 37 -30.58 0.67 -2.99
C VAL A 37 -29.39 1.25 -2.22
N SER A 38 -28.89 2.42 -2.63
CA SER A 38 -27.74 3.07 -2.00
C SER A 38 -27.95 3.45 -0.53
N LYS A 39 -29.20 3.78 -0.15
CA LYS A 39 -29.57 4.23 1.21
C LYS A 39 -29.94 3.08 2.15
N ILE A 40 -29.90 1.83 1.69
CA ILE A 40 -30.18 0.68 2.54
C ILE A 40 -29.04 0.53 3.56
N LYS A 41 -29.41 0.44 4.83
CA LYS A 41 -28.47 0.33 5.94
C LYS A 41 -27.99 -1.12 6.08
N VAL A 42 -26.68 -1.31 5.92
CA VAL A 42 -26.02 -2.63 5.98
C VAL A 42 -25.56 -2.96 7.38
N TYR A 43 -25.02 -2.01 8.14
CA TYR A 43 -24.54 -2.26 9.50
C TYR A 43 -24.57 -0.98 10.34
N THR A 44 -24.84 -1.11 11.64
CA THR A 44 -24.69 0.00 12.60
C THR A 44 -23.40 -0.23 13.36
N LEU A 45 -22.46 0.70 13.25
CA LEU A 45 -21.23 0.67 14.00
C LEU A 45 -21.52 1.07 15.45
N THR A 46 -21.21 0.18 16.38
CA THR A 46 -21.29 0.45 17.83
C THR A 46 -19.89 0.74 18.36
N ASN A 47 -19.76 1.50 19.44
CA ASN A 47 -18.45 1.79 20.06
C ASN A 47 -17.75 0.52 20.58
N ASP A 48 -18.49 -0.53 20.93
CA ASP A 48 -17.96 -1.85 21.28
C ASP A 48 -17.46 -2.68 20.08
N ASP A 49 -17.74 -2.28 18.84
CA ASP A 49 -17.25 -3.01 17.69
C ASP A 49 -15.74 -2.85 17.53
N LYS A 50 -15.07 -3.97 17.27
CA LYS A 50 -13.63 -4.03 16.94
C LYS A 50 -13.30 -3.11 15.76
N ASP A 51 -12.04 -2.70 15.68
CA ASP A 51 -11.54 -1.82 14.62
C ASP A 51 -11.66 -2.42 13.21
N ILE A 52 -11.74 -3.75 13.12
CA ILE A 52 -11.93 -4.51 11.89
C ILE A 52 -13.21 -5.35 12.00
N ILE A 53 -14.09 -5.21 11.01
CA ILE A 53 -15.35 -5.93 10.89
C ILE A 53 -15.40 -6.61 9.53
N VAL A 54 -15.85 -7.86 9.50
CA VAL A 54 -16.06 -8.60 8.25
C VAL A 54 -17.57 -8.77 8.03
N ILE A 55 -18.06 -8.28 6.90
CA ILE A 55 -19.48 -8.38 6.51
C ILE A 55 -19.59 -9.34 5.32
N SER A 56 -20.49 -10.32 5.42
CA SER A 56 -20.70 -11.28 4.34
C SER A 56 -21.61 -10.72 3.25
N ALA A 57 -21.34 -11.07 2.00
CA ALA A 57 -22.20 -10.74 0.86
C ALA A 57 -23.64 -11.24 1.05
N ILE A 58 -23.81 -12.42 1.65
CA ILE A 58 -25.11 -13.03 1.91
C ILE A 58 -25.92 -12.17 2.90
N ASP A 59 -25.27 -11.63 3.94
CA ASP A 59 -25.92 -10.76 4.92
C ASP A 59 -26.40 -9.44 4.27
N ILE A 60 -25.63 -8.92 3.31
CA ILE A 60 -25.99 -7.73 2.53
C ILE A 60 -27.20 -8.03 1.64
N VAL A 61 -27.17 -9.14 0.90
CA VAL A 61 -28.28 -9.54 0.01
C VAL A 61 -29.56 -9.72 0.79
N LYS A 62 -29.52 -10.41 1.94
CA LYS A 62 -30.70 -10.58 2.81
C LYS A 62 -31.29 -9.23 3.22
N LYS A 63 -30.46 -8.25 3.58
CA LYS A 63 -30.93 -6.91 3.96
C LYS A 63 -31.56 -6.16 2.80
N ILE A 64 -31.02 -6.32 1.59
CA ILE A 64 -31.55 -5.67 0.39
C ILE A 64 -32.87 -6.33 -0.02
N GLN A 65 -32.94 -7.65 -0.01
CA GLN A 65 -34.14 -8.40 -0.37
C GLN A 65 -35.28 -8.19 0.64
N ASN A 66 -34.96 -8.00 1.93
CA ASN A 66 -35.95 -7.60 2.93
C ASN A 66 -36.51 -6.19 2.70
N ALA A 67 -35.70 -5.27 2.15
CA ALA A 67 -36.14 -3.91 1.84
C ALA A 67 -36.85 -3.80 0.48
N LEU A 68 -36.49 -4.67 -0.48
CA LEU A 68 -36.99 -4.70 -1.86
C LEU A 68 -37.32 -6.14 -2.27
N PRO A 69 -38.44 -6.70 -1.81
CA PRO A 69 -38.80 -8.10 -2.07
C PRO A 69 -39.08 -8.41 -3.54
N ASP A 70 -39.47 -7.41 -4.34
CA ASP A 70 -39.83 -7.56 -5.75
C ASP A 70 -38.63 -7.59 -6.73
N HIS A 71 -37.40 -7.51 -6.21
CA HIS A 71 -36.19 -7.42 -7.05
C HIS A 71 -35.27 -8.62 -6.83
N THR A 72 -34.68 -9.12 -7.92
CA THR A 72 -33.65 -10.17 -7.87
C THR A 72 -32.28 -9.51 -7.70
N VAL A 73 -31.53 -9.93 -6.68
CA VAL A 73 -30.20 -9.38 -6.37
C VAL A 73 -29.11 -10.36 -6.78
N ASN A 74 -28.21 -9.92 -7.66
CA ASN A 74 -27.05 -10.67 -8.13
C ASN A 74 -25.76 -10.04 -7.59
N ILE A 75 -24.95 -10.84 -6.91
CA ILE A 75 -23.63 -10.41 -6.41
C ILE A 75 -22.57 -10.69 -7.48
N VAL A 76 -21.65 -9.74 -7.64
CA VAL A 76 -20.44 -9.90 -8.45
C VAL A 76 -19.23 -9.47 -7.60
N GLY A 77 -18.11 -10.17 -7.72
CA GLY A 77 -16.89 -9.81 -6.99
C GLY A 77 -16.72 -10.60 -5.70
N ALA A 78 -16.36 -9.93 -4.60
CA ALA A 78 -15.94 -10.58 -3.36
C ALA A 78 -17.10 -11.15 -2.53
N ASP A 79 -16.89 -12.30 -1.90
CA ASP A 79 -17.89 -12.95 -1.01
C ASP A 79 -18.02 -12.28 0.36
N ASN A 80 -17.00 -11.54 0.77
CA ASN A 80 -16.94 -10.85 2.05
C ASN A 80 -16.21 -9.52 1.87
N ILE A 81 -16.60 -8.52 2.65
CA ILE A 81 -15.94 -7.22 2.69
C ILE A 81 -15.31 -6.99 4.06
N VAL A 82 -14.07 -6.51 4.06
CA VAL A 82 -13.36 -6.06 5.25
C VAL A 82 -13.61 -4.57 5.43
N VAL A 83 -14.26 -4.21 6.54
CA VAL A 83 -14.47 -2.83 6.96
C VAL A 83 -13.47 -2.52 8.06
N GLU A 84 -12.62 -1.53 7.82
CA GLU A 84 -11.62 -1.07 8.79
C GLU A 84 -11.92 0.38 9.19
N LYS A 85 -11.99 0.63 10.50
CA LYS A 85 -12.11 1.98 11.05
C LYS A 85 -10.76 2.69 10.89
N ILE A 86 -10.74 3.83 10.20
CA ILE A 86 -9.53 4.64 10.04
C ILE A 86 -9.10 5.11 11.42
N ARG A 87 -7.97 4.59 11.91
CA ARG A 87 -7.25 5.22 13.02
C ARG A 87 -6.65 6.51 12.46
N GLN A 88 -6.84 7.63 13.18
CA GLN A 88 -6.13 8.86 12.86
C GLN A 88 -4.65 8.53 12.68
N GLN A 89 -4.03 9.05 11.61
CA GLN A 89 -2.60 8.89 11.41
C GLN A 89 -1.90 9.33 12.68
N LYS A 90 -1.20 8.40 13.33
CA LYS A 90 -0.39 8.74 14.49
C LYS A 90 0.63 9.76 14.00
N ASN A 91 0.64 10.95 14.58
CA ASN A 91 1.65 11.95 14.28
C ASN A 91 3.02 11.31 14.49
N VAL A 92 3.68 10.96 13.39
CA VAL A 92 5.04 10.42 13.45
C VAL A 92 5.89 11.54 13.99
N SER A 93 6.63 11.27 15.07
CA SER A 93 7.48 12.28 15.67
C SER A 93 8.54 12.70 14.66
N VAL A 94 8.50 13.96 14.24
CA VAL A 94 9.50 14.56 13.34
C VAL A 94 10.91 14.33 13.88
N ILE A 95 11.06 14.31 15.21
CA ILE A 95 12.33 14.02 15.89
C ILE A 95 12.78 12.58 15.63
N LEU A 96 11.89 11.59 15.72
CA LEU A 96 12.23 10.19 15.41
C LEU A 96 12.63 10.03 13.93
N VAL A 97 11.94 10.72 13.03
CA VAL A 97 12.29 10.72 11.60
C VAL A 97 13.66 11.34 11.39
N ALA A 98 13.96 12.46 12.04
CA ALA A 98 15.26 13.11 11.95
C ALA A 98 16.39 12.22 12.46
N ILE A 99 16.19 11.55 13.60
CA ILE A 99 17.16 10.59 14.16
C ILE A 99 17.39 9.43 13.20
N ALA A 100 16.31 8.83 12.66
CA ALA A 100 16.41 7.74 11.70
C ALA A 100 17.15 8.19 10.42
N TRP A 101 16.86 9.39 9.94
CA TRP A 101 17.50 9.98 8.76
C TRP A 101 19.00 10.19 8.97
N ILE A 102 19.40 10.72 10.13
CA ILE A 102 20.82 10.89 10.50
C ILE A 102 21.52 9.53 10.54
N LEU A 103 20.91 8.54 11.20
CA LEU A 103 21.50 7.21 11.34
C LEU A 103 21.68 6.52 9.98
N LEU A 104 20.69 6.64 9.09
CA LEU A 104 20.76 6.12 7.72
C LEU A 104 21.79 6.88 6.88
N TYR A 105 21.88 8.20 7.01
CA TYR A 105 22.86 9.02 6.28
C TYR A 105 24.29 8.61 6.62
N PHE A 106 24.63 8.56 7.92
CA PHE A 106 25.96 8.16 8.35
C PHE A 106 26.21 6.67 8.09
N GLY A 107 25.22 5.80 8.30
CA GLY A 107 25.34 4.37 8.03
C GLY A 107 25.66 4.08 6.57
N ALA A 108 24.88 4.65 5.64
CA ALA A 108 25.13 4.51 4.22
C ALA A 108 26.46 5.13 3.79
N GLY A 109 26.80 6.33 4.30
CA GLY A 109 28.08 6.98 4.02
C GLY A 109 29.28 6.14 4.45
N LEU A 110 29.23 5.53 5.65
CA LEU A 110 30.26 4.62 6.14
C LEU A 110 30.36 3.37 5.28
N THR A 111 29.24 2.74 4.92
CA THR A 111 29.25 1.57 4.03
C THR A 111 29.88 1.89 2.68
N ILE A 112 29.51 3.02 2.07
CA ILE A 112 30.10 3.46 0.79
C ILE A 112 31.61 3.66 0.94
N MET A 113 32.05 4.35 2.00
CA MET A 113 33.47 4.60 2.27
C MET A 113 34.24 3.30 2.48
N TYR A 114 33.73 2.39 3.32
CA TYR A 114 34.36 1.08 3.53
C TYR A 114 34.42 0.25 2.26
N PHE A 115 33.39 0.29 1.43
CA PHE A 115 33.43 -0.39 0.13
C PHE A 115 34.50 0.21 -0.78
N HIS A 116 34.66 1.55 -0.82
CA HIS A 116 35.69 2.20 -1.63
C HIS A 116 37.11 1.91 -1.16
N GLU A 117 37.32 1.78 0.15
CA GLU A 117 38.59 1.36 0.73
C GLU A 117 38.87 -0.12 0.48
N ASP A 118 37.90 -1.01 0.73
CA ASP A 118 38.02 -2.45 0.54
C ASP A 118 38.24 -2.83 -0.93
N THR A 119 37.60 -2.11 -1.86
CA THR A 119 37.83 -2.26 -3.31
C THR A 119 38.99 -1.42 -3.84
N SER A 120 39.70 -0.69 -2.96
CA SER A 120 40.87 0.13 -3.30
C SER A 120 40.61 1.05 -4.50
N MET A 121 39.43 1.71 -4.54
CA MET A 121 39.01 2.55 -5.68
C MET A 121 40.01 3.67 -5.98
N LYS A 122 40.74 4.14 -4.97
CA LYS A 122 41.85 5.09 -5.15
C LYS A 122 42.92 4.53 -6.09
N GLU A 123 43.43 3.33 -5.80
CA GLU A 123 44.47 2.69 -6.61
C GLU A 123 43.96 2.39 -8.03
N VAL A 124 42.69 1.97 -8.16
CA VAL A 124 42.04 1.75 -9.46
C VAL A 124 42.02 3.05 -10.29
N HIS A 125 41.59 4.17 -9.69
CA HIS A 125 41.57 5.45 -10.39
C HIS A 125 42.97 5.94 -10.78
N GLN A 126 43.97 5.78 -9.89
CA GLN A 126 45.36 6.14 -10.19
C GLN A 126 45.93 5.27 -11.32
N ARG A 127 45.65 3.96 -11.31
CA ARG A 127 46.10 3.05 -12.35
C ARG A 127 45.43 3.33 -13.69
N LEU A 128 44.13 3.61 -13.69
CA LEU A 128 43.39 3.98 -14.89
C LEU A 128 43.91 5.31 -15.47
N HIS A 129 44.21 6.28 -14.61
CA HIS A 129 44.87 7.53 -15.01
C HIS A 129 46.18 7.24 -15.73
N TYR A 130 47.08 6.53 -15.06
CA TYR A 130 48.41 6.20 -15.59
C TYR A 130 48.35 5.46 -16.92
N LEU A 131 47.44 4.49 -17.08
CA LEU A 131 47.28 3.75 -18.34
C LEU A 131 46.81 4.63 -19.50
N LEU A 132 46.06 5.71 -19.21
CA LEU A 132 45.50 6.59 -20.23
C LEU A 132 46.40 7.78 -20.56
N THR A 133 47.12 8.33 -19.58
CA THR A 133 47.95 9.53 -19.75
C THR A 133 49.44 9.23 -19.77
N GLY A 134 49.88 8.09 -19.23
CA GLY A 134 51.29 7.76 -19.00
C GLY A 134 51.90 8.45 -17.78
N GLU A 135 51.15 9.29 -17.07
CA GLU A 135 51.62 10.06 -15.92
C GLU A 135 51.01 9.54 -14.61
N GLU A 136 51.85 9.45 -13.58
CA GLU A 136 51.39 9.14 -12.23
C GLU A 136 50.77 10.40 -11.59
N SER A 137 49.60 10.23 -10.98
CA SER A 137 48.90 11.29 -10.28
C SER A 137 48.30 10.74 -9.00
N ASP A 138 48.59 11.38 -7.87
CA ASP A 138 48.06 10.96 -6.56
C ASP A 138 46.54 11.12 -6.48
N THR A 139 45.98 12.12 -7.16
CA THR A 139 44.55 12.46 -7.13
C THR A 139 44.03 12.81 -8.53
N PRO A 140 43.68 11.81 -9.36
CA PRO A 140 43.18 12.04 -10.71
C PRO A 140 41.74 12.61 -10.71
N TYR A 141 41.61 13.92 -10.51
CA TYR A 141 40.31 14.60 -10.37
C TYR A 141 39.38 14.42 -11.58
N TRP A 142 39.93 14.32 -12.78
CA TRP A 142 39.13 14.20 -14.01
C TRP A 142 38.38 12.86 -14.11
N ILE A 143 38.82 11.81 -13.41
CA ILE A 143 38.07 10.54 -13.28
C ILE A 143 37.14 10.61 -12.05
N GLN A 144 37.62 11.16 -10.94
CA GLN A 144 36.87 11.17 -9.68
C GLN A 144 35.58 12.00 -9.73
N ILE A 145 35.61 13.16 -10.40
CA ILE A 145 34.44 14.04 -10.54
C ILE A 145 33.31 13.34 -11.32
N PRO A 146 33.51 12.85 -12.55
CA PRO A 146 32.46 12.14 -13.27
C PRO A 146 32.07 10.81 -12.63
N TYR A 147 32.99 10.11 -11.96
CA TYR A 147 32.68 8.92 -11.17
C TYR A 147 31.67 9.22 -10.04
N SER A 148 31.97 10.25 -9.23
CA SER A 148 31.11 10.65 -8.11
C SER A 148 29.74 11.12 -8.58
N LEU A 149 29.73 11.89 -9.68
CA LEU A 149 28.49 12.34 -10.32
C LEU A 149 27.70 11.15 -10.89
N GLY A 150 28.39 10.19 -11.52
CA GLY A 150 27.79 8.98 -12.07
C GLY A 150 27.14 8.10 -11.00
N ILE A 151 27.75 7.97 -9.81
CA ILE A 151 27.14 7.26 -8.68
C ILE A 151 25.88 8.02 -8.20
N GLY A 152 25.99 9.33 -8.00
CA GLY A 152 24.85 10.14 -7.54
C GLY A 152 23.68 10.12 -8.52
N ILE A 153 23.94 10.31 -9.81
CA ILE A 153 22.95 10.26 -10.88
C ILE A 153 22.42 8.84 -11.04
N GLY A 154 23.28 7.82 -11.02
CA GLY A 154 22.88 6.41 -11.13
C GLY A 154 21.95 6.00 -10.00
N MET A 155 22.28 6.37 -8.77
CA MET A 155 21.45 6.16 -7.59
C MET A 155 20.13 6.94 -7.70
N MET A 156 20.19 8.22 -8.12
CA MET A 156 19.00 9.02 -8.34
C MET A 156 18.11 8.36 -9.39
N VAL A 157 18.62 7.93 -10.55
CA VAL A 157 17.83 7.28 -11.61
C VAL A 157 17.30 5.91 -11.17
N PHE A 158 18.09 5.11 -10.44
CA PHE A 158 17.70 3.79 -9.96
C PHE A 158 16.56 3.85 -8.94
N PHE A 159 16.60 4.80 -8.00
CA PHE A 159 15.53 5.00 -7.02
C PHE A 159 14.41 5.91 -7.53
N ASN A 160 14.70 6.76 -8.52
CA ASN A 160 13.71 7.55 -9.21
C ASN A 160 13.02 6.71 -10.28
N ASN A 161 12.02 5.94 -9.87
CA ASN A 161 10.96 5.43 -10.76
C ASN A 161 10.14 6.56 -11.43
N VAL A 162 10.58 7.82 -11.37
CA VAL A 162 9.88 9.04 -11.81
C VAL A 162 10.65 9.79 -12.90
N PHE A 163 11.39 9.11 -13.78
CA PHE A 163 11.33 9.58 -15.17
C PHE A 163 9.94 9.22 -15.68
N LYS A 164 9.00 10.16 -15.55
CA LYS A 164 7.58 10.11 -15.99
C LYS A 164 7.39 9.88 -17.50
N LYS A 165 8.34 9.28 -18.20
CA LYS A 165 8.17 8.83 -19.58
C LYS A 165 7.74 7.38 -19.54
N LYS A 166 6.42 7.20 -19.58
CA LYS A 166 5.64 5.99 -19.88
C LYS A 166 6.42 5.00 -20.78
N ILE A 167 7.20 4.08 -20.19
CA ILE A 167 7.67 2.91 -20.94
C ILE A 167 7.31 1.61 -20.23
N ASN A 168 7.26 1.54 -18.90
CA ASN A 168 6.78 0.33 -18.22
C ASN A 168 5.81 0.67 -17.07
N GLU A 169 4.62 0.08 -17.10
CA GLU A 169 3.59 0.08 -16.04
C GLU A 169 3.88 -1.03 -15.00
N GLU A 170 5.13 -1.47 -14.89
CA GLU A 170 5.47 -2.58 -14.00
C GLU A 170 5.62 -2.09 -12.57
N PRO A 171 4.90 -2.70 -11.60
CA PRO A 171 5.00 -2.33 -10.20
C PRO A 171 6.41 -2.62 -9.67
N SER A 172 6.89 -1.77 -8.77
CA SER A 172 8.16 -2.01 -8.08
C SER A 172 8.10 -3.34 -7.29
N PRO A 173 9.20 -4.11 -7.18
CA PRO A 173 9.22 -5.32 -6.34
C PRO A 173 8.70 -5.08 -4.92
N LEU A 174 8.99 -3.91 -4.33
CA LEU A 174 8.48 -3.54 -3.00
C LEU A 174 6.98 -3.24 -3.01
N GLU A 175 6.46 -2.63 -4.07
CA GLU A 175 5.01 -2.43 -4.22
C GLU A 175 4.27 -3.75 -4.35
N VAL A 176 4.84 -4.69 -5.12
CA VAL A 176 4.29 -6.06 -5.26
C VAL A 176 4.28 -6.76 -3.91
N GLU A 177 5.38 -6.69 -3.15
CA GLU A 177 5.47 -7.32 -1.83
C GLU A 177 4.50 -6.68 -0.82
N MET A 178 4.39 -5.35 -0.79
CA MET A 178 3.38 -4.65 0.02
C MET A 178 1.94 -5.04 -0.38
N PHE A 179 1.65 -5.14 -1.67
CA PHE A 179 0.34 -5.58 -2.15
C PHE A 179 0.03 -7.01 -1.71
N LEU A 180 0.98 -7.94 -1.85
CA LEU A 180 0.84 -9.33 -1.41
C LEU A 180 0.66 -9.42 0.10
N TYR A 181 1.40 -8.62 0.87
CA TYR A 181 1.26 -8.54 2.32
C TYR A 181 -0.16 -8.11 2.72
N ASP A 182 -0.67 -7.02 2.13
CA ASP A 182 -2.01 -6.50 2.42
C ASP A 182 -3.11 -7.50 1.99
N ASP A 183 -2.97 -8.13 0.83
CA ASP A 183 -3.90 -9.16 0.34
C ASP A 183 -3.93 -10.39 1.26
N ASN A 184 -2.77 -10.84 1.72
CA ASN A 184 -2.65 -11.95 2.66
C ASN A 184 -3.31 -11.64 4.02
N ILE A 185 -3.15 -10.41 4.53
CA ILE A 185 -3.85 -9.96 5.74
C ILE A 185 -5.37 -10.00 5.53
N ASN A 186 -5.86 -9.45 4.42
CA ASN A 186 -7.29 -9.42 4.14
C ASN A 186 -7.88 -10.84 4.05
N LYS A 187 -7.19 -11.75 3.33
CA LYS A 187 -7.58 -13.16 3.24
C LYS A 187 -7.60 -13.84 4.59
N TYR A 188 -6.60 -13.57 5.43
CA TYR A 188 -6.55 -14.11 6.79
C TYR A 188 -7.72 -13.62 7.65
N LEU A 189 -8.04 -12.32 7.60
CA LEU A 189 -9.15 -11.72 8.35
C LEU A 189 -10.51 -12.31 7.94
N VAL A 190 -10.71 -12.57 6.64
CA VAL A 190 -11.92 -13.21 6.13
C VAL A 190 -12.04 -14.67 6.58
N LYS A 191 -10.92 -15.42 6.57
CA LYS A 191 -10.90 -16.84 6.99
C LYS A 191 -10.94 -17.03 8.50
N LYS A 192 -10.52 -16.03 9.28
CA LYS A 192 -10.50 -16.13 10.74
C LYS A 192 -11.93 -16.35 11.24
N PRO A 193 -12.24 -17.47 11.91
CA PRO A 193 -13.58 -17.74 12.41
C PRO A 193 -14.02 -16.61 13.35
N LYS A 194 -15.25 -16.15 13.18
CA LYS A 194 -15.86 -15.11 14.01
C LYS A 194 -15.73 -15.54 15.48
N LEU A 195 -14.85 -14.89 16.24
CA LEU A 195 -14.86 -14.86 17.72
C LEU A 195 -16.07 -14.03 18.18
N ASN A 196 -17.25 -14.45 17.75
CA ASN A 196 -18.56 -13.94 18.13
C ASN A 196 -19.52 -15.13 18.15
N LYS A 197 -19.19 -16.12 18.99
CA LYS A 197 -20.19 -16.67 19.89
C LYS A 197 -20.02 -15.88 21.18
N LYS A 198 -20.94 -14.95 21.45
CA LYS A 198 -21.36 -14.78 22.84
C LYS A 198 -21.95 -16.13 23.18
N ASP A 199 -21.35 -16.78 24.16
CA ASP A 199 -21.90 -17.98 24.76
C ASP A 199 -23.34 -17.65 25.19
N ASP A 200 -24.29 -18.32 24.56
CA ASP A 200 -25.67 -18.39 25.03
C ASP A 200 -25.63 -19.14 26.36
N ALA A 201 -25.83 -18.41 27.46
CA ALA A 201 -26.27 -18.92 28.75
C ALA A 201 -27.16 -17.86 29.41
#